data_AF-A0A962UWW7-F1
#
_entry.id   AF-A0A962UWW7-F1
#
_cell.length_a   1.000
_cell.length_b   1.000
_cell.length_c   1.000
_cell.angle_alpha   90.00
_cell.angle_beta   90.00
_cell.angle_gamma   90.00
#
_symmetry.space_group_name_H-M   'P 1'
#
loop_
_entity.id
_entity.type
_entity.pdbx_description
1 polymer ?
#
loop_
_entity_poly.entity_id
_entity_poly.type
_entity_poly.pdbx_seq_one_letter_code
_entity_poly.pdbx_strand_id
1 'polypeptide(L)'
;ALAEYPERQITLIVPFGAGGGSDRVARTVDKFWTEQTGQSMSFQYKPGASGAIGTDAIARAPNDGYTIGIVNMPTMIIQPVSG
;
A
#
# COMPACT_ATOMS: atom_id res chain seq x y z
N ALA A 1 3.68 17.10 -22.95
CA ALA A 1 4.26 17.27 -21.61
C ALA A 1 4.16 15.93 -20.88
N LEU A 2 5.17 15.53 -20.10
CA LEU A 2 4.98 14.46 -19.12
C LEU A 2 3.93 14.97 -18.12
N ALA A 3 2.88 14.21 -17.88
CA ALA A 3 1.87 14.51 -16.87
C ALA A 3 2.52 14.73 -15.49
N GLU A 4 2.03 15.72 -14.74
CA GLU A 4 2.46 15.95 -13.35
C GLU A 4 1.74 14.91 -12.48
N TYR A 5 2.39 13.78 -12.25
CA TYR A 5 1.86 12.72 -11.40
C TYR A 5 1.81 13.21 -9.94
N PRO A 6 0.73 12.93 -9.19
CA PRO A 6 -0.50 12.21 -9.58
C PRO A 6 -1.55 13.08 -10.30
N GLU A 7 -2.29 12.53 -11.26
CA GLU A 7 -3.46 13.20 -11.87
C GLU A 7 -4.79 12.80 -11.20
N ARG A 8 -4.75 11.77 -10.35
CA ARG A 8 -5.91 11.23 -9.62
C ARG A 8 -5.46 10.54 -8.33
N GLN A 9 -6.43 10.32 -7.44
CA GLN A 9 -6.22 9.65 -6.17
C GLN A 9 -5.52 8.29 -6.35
N ILE A 10 -4.51 8.06 -5.50
CA ILE A 10 -3.78 6.79 -5.41
C ILE A 10 -4.47 5.86 -4.44
N THR A 11 -4.47 4.56 -4.75
CA THR A 11 -4.85 3.50 -3.81
C THR A 11 -3.64 2.98 -3.06
N LEU A 12 -3.70 2.98 -1.73
CA LEU A 12 -2.71 2.37 -0.85
C LEU A 12 -3.28 1.07 -0.26
N ILE A 13 -2.71 -0.06 -0.66
CA ILE A 13 -3.05 -1.38 -0.11
C ILE A 13 -2.37 -1.56 1.25
N VAL A 14 -3.17 -1.87 2.26
CA VAL A 14 -2.71 -2.13 3.64
C VAL A 14 -2.93 -3.62 3.94
N PRO A 15 -1.88 -4.43 4.11
CA PRO A 15 -2.00 -5.89 4.26
C PRO A 15 -2.48 -6.36 5.66
N PHE A 16 -2.91 -5.43 6.51
CA PHE A 16 -3.37 -5.68 7.88
C PHE A 16 -4.63 -4.87 8.19
N GLY A 17 -5.29 -5.14 9.31
CA GLY A 17 -6.49 -4.41 9.71
C GLY A 17 -6.21 -2.95 10.12
N ALA A 18 -7.26 -2.12 10.05
CA ALA A 18 -7.24 -0.73 10.54
C ALA A 18 -6.87 -0.65 12.03
N GLY A 19 -6.24 0.45 12.45
CA GLY A 19 -5.79 0.68 13.83
C GLY A 19 -4.47 0.00 14.22
N GLY A 20 -3.99 -0.96 13.42
CA GLY A 20 -2.70 -1.65 13.62
C GLY A 20 -1.48 -0.82 13.20
N GLY A 21 -0.28 -1.38 13.38
CA GLY A 21 0.98 -0.70 13.03
C GLY A 21 1.06 -0.26 11.56
N SER A 22 0.63 -1.12 10.62
CA SER A 22 0.62 -0.78 9.19
C SER A 22 -0.38 0.33 8.84
N ASP A 23 -1.52 0.42 9.53
CA ASP A 23 -2.47 1.53 9.34
C ASP A 23 -1.86 2.86 9.81
N ARG A 24 -1.13 2.86 10.93
CA ARG A 24 -0.43 4.07 11.39
C ARG A 24 0.61 4.54 10.37
N VAL A 25 1.38 3.61 9.81
CA VAL A 25 2.32 3.92 8.72
C VAL A 25 1.57 4.45 7.50
N ALA A 26 0.45 3.83 7.10
CA ALA A 26 -0.37 4.30 5.99
C ALA A 26 -0.82 5.76 6.16
N ARG A 27 -1.33 6.11 7.34
CA ARG A 27 -1.75 7.48 7.69
C ARG A 27 -0.61 8.47 7.69
N THR A 28 0.58 8.07 8.15
CA THR A 28 1.77 8.92 8.08
C THR A 28 2.18 9.19 6.64
N VAL A 29 2.18 8.16 5.78
CA VAL A 29 2.48 8.31 4.35
C VAL A 29 1.47 9.22 3.66
N ASP A 30 0.17 8.99 3.88
CA ASP A 30 -0.91 9.81 3.31
C ASP A 30 -0.80 11.29 3.69
N LYS A 31 -0.42 11.59 4.95
CA LYS A 31 -0.18 12.96 5.38
C LYS A 31 0.90 13.65 4.52
N PHE A 32 2.10 13.06 4.43
CA PHE A 32 3.19 13.66 3.67
C PHE A 32 2.89 13.73 2.17
N TRP A 33 2.21 12.71 1.65
CA TRP A 33 1.78 12.66 0.26
C TRP A 33 0.78 13.77 -0.06
N THR A 34 -0.21 13.99 0.80
CA THR A 34 -1.19 15.06 0.64
C THR A 34 -0.52 16.43 0.72
N GLU A 35 0.45 16.61 1.63
CA GLU A 35 1.23 17.85 1.74
C GLU A 35 2.03 18.18 0.46
N GLN A 36 2.52 17.16 -0.25
CA GLN A 36 3.33 17.33 -1.47
C GLN A 36 2.50 17.44 -2.75
N THR A 37 1.39 16.71 -2.83
CA THR A 37 0.64 16.52 -4.09
C THR A 37 -0.75 17.16 -4.08
N GLY A 38 -1.26 17.56 -2.91
CA GLY A 38 -2.63 18.04 -2.74
C GLY A 38 -3.71 16.96 -2.84
N GLN A 39 -3.34 15.69 -3.05
CA GLN A 39 -4.27 14.58 -3.20
C GLN A 39 -4.11 13.57 -2.07
N SER A 40 -5.20 13.22 -1.39
CA SER A 40 -5.17 12.14 -0.39
C SER A 40 -5.16 10.77 -1.04
N MET A 41 -4.72 9.76 -0.29
CA MET A 41 -4.75 8.36 -0.70
C MET A 41 -6.04 7.66 -0.26
N SER A 42 -6.50 6.71 -1.07
CA SER A 42 -7.58 5.78 -0.74
C SER A 42 -7.00 4.51 -0.13
N PHE A 43 -7.41 4.15 1.09
CA PHE A 43 -6.88 2.97 1.77
C PHE A 43 -7.71 1.72 1.46
N GLN A 44 -7.04 0.68 0.98
CA GLN A 44 -7.65 -0.62 0.74
C GLN A 44 -7.05 -1.66 1.69
N TYR A 45 -7.83 -2.08 2.70
CA TYR A 45 -7.39 -3.10 3.65
C TYR A 45 -7.53 -4.51 3.07
N LYS A 46 -6.44 -5.27 3.09
CA LYS A 46 -6.35 -6.66 2.59
C LYS A 46 -5.67 -7.56 3.64
N PRO A 47 -6.31 -7.80 4.80
CA PRO A 47 -5.75 -8.64 5.86
C PRO A 47 -5.77 -10.13 5.50
N GLY A 48 -4.88 -10.91 6.13
CA GLY A 48 -4.90 -12.38 6.11
C GLY A 48 -3.57 -13.01 5.70
N ALA A 49 -3.40 -14.31 5.99
CA ALA A 49 -2.18 -15.09 5.72
C ALA A 49 -0.87 -14.37 6.12
N SER A 50 -0.86 -13.74 7.30
CA SER A 50 0.29 -12.96 7.79
C SER A 50 0.77 -11.86 6.82
N GLY A 51 -0.15 -11.27 6.05
CA GLY A 51 0.10 -10.20 5.09
C GLY A 51 0.20 -10.66 3.64
N ALA A 52 0.25 -11.98 3.37
CA ALA A 52 0.43 -12.51 2.02
C ALA A 52 -0.67 -12.12 1.04
N ILE A 53 -1.92 -12.05 1.50
CA ILE A 53 -3.06 -11.66 0.66
C ILE A 53 -2.90 -10.23 0.16
N GLY A 54 -2.47 -9.31 1.02
CA GLY A 54 -2.17 -7.94 0.63
C GLY A 54 -0.97 -7.86 -0.31
N THR A 55 0.08 -8.65 -0.07
CA THR A 55 1.25 -8.72 -0.98
C THR A 55 0.87 -9.24 -2.37
N ASP A 56 0.05 -10.29 -2.49
CA ASP A 56 -0.46 -10.76 -3.79
C ASP A 56 -1.34 -9.71 -4.48
N ALA A 57 -2.18 -9.00 -3.72
CA ALA A 57 -2.98 -7.90 -4.25
C ALA A 57 -2.11 -6.75 -4.81
N ILE A 58 -0.99 -6.43 -4.14
CA ILE A 58 -0.01 -5.45 -4.64
C ILE A 58 0.66 -5.98 -5.91
N ALA A 59 1.09 -7.24 -5.92
CA ALA A 59 1.78 -7.84 -7.06
C ALA A 59 0.89 -7.92 -8.33
N ARG A 60 -0.43 -8.03 -8.17
CA ARG A 60 -1.41 -8.06 -9.27
C ARG A 60 -1.98 -6.69 -9.64
N ALA A 61 -1.61 -5.64 -8.92
CA ALA A 61 -2.13 -4.31 -9.18
C ALA A 61 -1.67 -3.78 -10.55
N PRO A 62 -2.43 -2.85 -11.17
CA PRO A 62 -1.97 -2.16 -12.37
C PRO A 62 -0.60 -1.52 -12.16
N ASN A 63 0.30 -1.69 -13.13
CA ASN A 63 1.65 -1.12 -13.12
C ASN A 63 1.67 0.34 -13.60
N ASP A 64 0.66 1.12 -13.21
CA ASP A 64 0.43 2.51 -13.65
C ASP A 64 0.83 3.56 -12.60
N GLY A 65 1.34 3.12 -11.44
CA GLY A 65 1.72 3.97 -10.32
C GLY A 65 0.57 4.46 -9.45
N TYR A 66 -0.68 4.13 -9.75
CA TYR A 66 -1.84 4.58 -8.95
C TYR A 66 -2.32 3.56 -7.92
N THR A 67 -1.67 2.40 -7.86
CA THR A 67 -1.83 1.44 -6.77
C THR A 67 -0.46 1.11 -6.21
N ILE A 68 -0.27 1.43 -4.94
CA ILE A 68 0.93 1.10 -4.17
C ILE A 68 0.50 0.35 -2.92
N GLY A 69 1.44 -0.24 -2.18
CA GLY A 69 1.10 -0.94 -0.95
C GLY A 69 2.22 -1.02 0.05
N ILE A 70 1.83 -1.26 1.30
CA ILE A 70 2.75 -1.51 2.39
C ILE A 70 3.18 -2.96 2.31
N VAL A 71 4.49 -3.20 2.35
CA VAL A 71 5.07 -4.54 2.48
C VAL A 71 5.76 -4.64 3.84
N ASN A 72 5.71 -5.82 4.45
CA ASN A 72 6.38 -6.09 5.72
C ASN A 72 7.50 -7.12 5.49
N MET A 73 8.68 -6.86 6.06
CA MET A 73 9.88 -7.69 5.88
C MET A 73 9.68 -9.17 6.25
N PRO A 74 9.05 -9.53 7.39
CA PRO A 74 8.77 -10.92 7.71
C PRO A 74 7.87 -11.59 6.68
N THR A 75 6.84 -10.89 6.15
CA THR A 75 5.99 -11.43 5.08
C THR A 75 6.81 -11.70 3.82
N MET A 76 7.74 -10.81 3.45
CA MET A 76 8.58 -10.98 2.27
C MET A 76 9.62 -12.09 2.39
N ILE A 77 10.13 -12.34 3.61
CA ILE A 77 11.22 -13.30 3.85
C ILE A 77 10.70 -14.67 4.27
N ILE A 78 9.71 -14.74 5.16
CA ILE A 78 9.29 -15.99 5.80
C ILE A 78 8.31 -16.77 4.91
N GLN A 79 7.44 -16.08 4.17
CA GLN A 79 6.46 -16.76 3.30
C GLN A 79 7.11 -17.65 2.23
N PRO A 80 8.12 -17.20 1.47
CA PRO A 80 8.78 -18.06 0.48
C PRO A 80 9.54 -19.23 1.12
N VAL A 81 10.00 -19.07 2.37
CA VAL A 81 10.78 -20.09 3.09
C VAL A 81 9.88 -21.15 3.74
N SER A 82 8.60 -20.83 3.96
CA SER A 82 7.61 -21.74 4.55
C SER A 82 6.78 -22.50 3.50
N GLY A 83 7.06 -22.27 2.21
CA GLY A 83 6.42 -22.91 1.07
C GLY A 83 7.24 -24.07 0.51
#